data_AF-A0A1E4T2Q9-F1
#
_entry.id   AF-A0A1E4T2Q9-F1
#
_cell.length_a   1.000
_cell.length_b   1.000
_cell.length_c   1.000
_cell.angle_alpha   90.00
_cell.angle_beta   90.00
_cell.angle_gamma   90.00
#
_symmetry.space_group_name_H-M   'P 1'
#
loop_
_entity.id
_entity.type
_entity.pdbx_description
1 polymer ?
#
loop_
_entity_poly.entity_id
_entity_poly.type
_entity_poly.pdbx_seq_one_letter_code
_entity_poly.pdbx_strand_id
1 'polypeptide(L)'
;MSNNSLLQLTTVASISLLTGCCIGALLTLPKSQSQPSKQISTSPSTTDYLSDDESDDDDDDDEDEEFIEIDSKPLNDIPGECRLALVVRTDLGMQKGKIAAQCCHAAVACYRLISNSTSDAYNPELLNRWLFKGQAKITLKCNSMDEMDLLFAKAVSLNVNAYVVHDAGRTQIEAGSATVLGLGPAPKSILDQITGDLKLY
;
A
#
# COMPACT_ATOMS: atom_id res chain seq x y z
N MET A 1 51.94 21.32 -3.44
CA MET A 1 51.21 21.82 -2.25
C MET A 1 49.80 21.19 -2.11
N SER A 2 49.59 19.92 -2.50
CA SER A 2 48.25 19.29 -2.54
C SER A 2 47.99 18.25 -1.44
N ASN A 3 49.02 17.79 -0.71
CA ASN A 3 48.86 16.66 0.21
C ASN A 3 48.40 17.08 1.61
N ASN A 4 48.59 18.34 2.00
CA ASN A 4 48.23 18.83 3.33
C ASN A 4 46.72 19.12 3.46
N SER A 5 46.05 19.52 2.39
CA SER A 5 44.60 19.80 2.39
C SER A 5 43.75 18.54 2.45
N LEU A 6 44.18 17.45 1.79
CA LEU A 6 43.49 16.16 1.83
C LEU A 6 43.60 15.50 3.22
N LEU A 7 44.77 15.61 3.87
CA LEU A 7 44.97 15.10 5.23
C LEU A 7 44.15 15.86 6.28
N GLN A 8 43.95 17.17 6.08
CA GLN A 8 43.09 17.96 6.98
C GLN A 8 41.60 17.65 6.79
N LEU A 9 41.16 17.34 5.56
CA LEU A 9 39.76 16.98 5.32
C LEU A 9 39.39 15.61 5.91
N THR A 10 40.27 14.63 5.81
CA THR A 10 40.04 13.28 6.37
C THR A 10 40.08 13.27 7.90
N THR A 11 40.95 14.07 8.51
CA THR A 11 41.04 14.17 9.98
C THR A 11 39.82 14.84 10.60
N VAL A 12 39.30 15.91 10.01
CA VAL A 12 38.06 16.56 10.50
C VAL A 12 36.86 15.61 10.39
N ALA A 13 36.71 14.91 9.27
CA ALA A 13 35.62 13.94 9.07
C ALA A 13 35.65 12.79 10.09
N SER A 14 36.85 12.31 10.44
CA SER A 14 37.03 11.21 11.40
C SER A 14 36.67 11.62 12.84
N ILE A 15 37.05 12.83 13.25
CA ILE A 15 36.76 13.35 14.60
C ILE A 15 35.25 13.57 14.78
N SER A 16 34.56 14.08 13.77
CA SER A 16 33.10 14.30 13.80
C SER A 16 32.30 12.99 13.88
N LEU A 17 32.74 11.93 13.19
CA LEU A 17 32.05 10.64 13.24
C LEU A 17 32.21 9.94 14.60
N LEU A 18 33.40 10.05 15.20
CA LEU A 18 33.67 9.51 16.54
C LEU A 18 32.89 10.24 17.63
N THR A 19 32.78 11.57 17.57
CA THR A 19 31.96 12.32 18.55
C THR A 19 30.47 12.03 18.40
N GLY A 20 29.96 11.89 17.17
CA GLY A 20 28.57 11.51 16.90
C GLY A 20 28.20 10.11 17.44
N CYS A 21 29.05 9.10 17.21
CA CYS A 21 28.81 7.74 17.70
C CYS A 21 28.86 7.64 19.24
N CYS A 22 29.77 8.36 19.90
CA CYS A 22 29.89 8.32 21.35
C CYS A 22 28.67 8.92 22.07
N ILE A 23 28.08 10.00 21.52
CA ILE A 23 26.86 10.62 22.08
C ILE A 23 25.65 9.72 21.84
N GLY A 24 25.53 9.13 20.64
CA GLY A 24 24.44 8.20 20.32
C GLY A 24 24.42 6.97 21.22
N ALA A 25 25.59 6.39 21.53
CA ALA A 25 25.70 5.21 22.39
C ALA A 25 25.50 5.51 23.88
N LEU A 26 25.83 6.72 24.36
CA LEU A 26 25.64 7.11 25.76
C LEU A 26 24.18 7.42 26.11
N LEU A 27 23.35 7.77 25.11
CA LEU A 27 21.92 8.00 25.29
C LEU A 27 21.08 6.70 25.25
N THR A 28 21.67 5.61 24.75
CA THR A 28 21.05 4.27 24.71
C THR A 28 21.61 3.37 25.82
N LEU A 29 21.24 3.65 27.08
CA LEU A 29 21.43 2.70 28.18
C LEU A 29 20.06 2.42 28.83
N PRO A 30 19.59 1.16 28.82
CA PRO A 30 18.29 0.81 29.39
C PRO A 30 18.39 0.73 30.91
N LYS A 31 17.57 1.50 31.64
CA LYS A 31 17.48 1.39 33.10
C LYS A 31 16.29 0.50 33.49
N SER A 32 16.63 -0.66 34.03
CA SER A 32 15.72 -1.72 34.48
C SER A 32 15.11 -1.45 35.87
N GLN A 33 13.80 -1.70 35.95
CA GLN A 33 12.98 -2.28 37.03
C GLN A 33 12.68 -1.56 38.38
N SER A 34 11.35 -1.43 38.59
CA SER A 34 10.54 -1.92 39.73
C SER A 34 10.14 -1.00 40.91
N GLN A 35 8.82 -1.01 41.19
CA GLN A 35 7.97 -0.38 42.23
C GLN A 35 8.32 -0.78 43.69
N PRO A 36 7.87 -0.10 44.80
CA PRO A 36 6.44 0.21 45.11
C PRO A 36 6.06 1.43 46.03
N SER A 37 4.76 1.81 45.93
CA SER A 37 3.79 2.37 46.92
C SER A 37 4.13 3.47 47.97
N LYS A 38 3.44 4.64 47.91
CA LYS A 38 2.51 5.26 48.92
C LYS A 38 2.43 6.81 48.87
N GLN A 39 1.20 7.29 48.62
CA GLN A 39 0.45 8.40 49.27
C GLN A 39 1.00 9.85 49.50
N ILE A 40 0.12 10.81 49.12
CA ILE A 40 -0.21 12.14 49.72
C ILE A 40 0.27 13.45 49.01
N SER A 41 -0.73 14.17 48.48
CA SER A 41 -1.01 15.63 48.34
C SER A 41 0.07 16.63 47.86
N THR A 42 -0.19 17.35 46.76
CA THR A 42 -0.69 18.76 46.63
C THR A 42 -0.43 19.30 45.21
N SER A 43 -1.40 20.03 44.65
CA SER A 43 -1.40 20.73 43.34
C SER A 43 -0.81 22.16 43.43
N PRO A 44 -0.72 22.98 42.36
CA PRO A 44 -0.56 22.73 40.90
C PRO A 44 0.56 23.59 40.26
N SER A 45 1.06 23.25 39.06
CA SER A 45 1.32 24.20 37.95
C SER A 45 2.03 23.57 36.74
N THR A 46 1.34 23.64 35.60
CA THR A 46 1.81 23.80 34.21
C THR A 46 2.79 22.81 33.56
N THR A 47 2.30 22.30 32.41
CA THR A 47 2.97 21.70 31.25
C THR A 47 3.54 20.30 31.37
N ASP A 48 2.65 19.30 31.26
CA ASP A 48 2.98 17.96 30.80
C ASP A 48 2.04 17.59 29.65
N TYR A 49 2.57 17.58 28.42
CA TYR A 49 1.98 16.87 27.28
C TYR A 49 3.10 16.05 26.65
N LEU A 50 3.38 14.90 27.25
CA LEU A 50 3.98 13.75 26.59
C LEU A 50 3.11 12.57 26.94
N SER A 51 2.22 12.22 26.02
CA SER A 51 1.62 10.88 25.96
C SER A 51 2.37 10.14 24.87
N ASP A 52 3.26 9.26 25.30
CA ASP A 52 3.83 8.20 24.46
C ASP A 52 2.66 7.30 24.02
N ASP A 53 2.28 7.44 22.74
CA ASP A 53 1.45 6.49 22.04
C ASP A 53 2.38 5.49 21.37
N GLU A 54 2.85 4.52 22.15
CA GLU A 54 3.45 3.30 21.62
C GLU A 54 2.30 2.49 21.01
N SER A 55 2.03 2.71 19.72
CA SER A 55 1.30 1.74 18.91
C SER A 55 2.28 0.63 18.56
N ASP A 56 2.27 -0.43 19.37
CA ASP A 56 2.65 -1.78 18.93
C ASP A 56 1.71 -2.17 17.77
N ASP A 57 2.01 -1.71 16.55
CA ASP A 57 1.41 -2.24 15.31
C ASP A 57 2.30 -3.40 14.81
N ASP A 58 2.41 -4.46 15.62
CA ASP A 58 2.77 -5.80 15.15
C ASP A 58 1.46 -6.53 14.76
N ASP A 59 0.75 -5.98 13.78
CA ASP A 59 -0.28 -6.71 13.01
C ASP A 59 0.39 -7.19 11.71
N ASP A 60 1.38 -8.08 11.81
CA ASP A 60 1.76 -9.03 10.74
C ASP A 60 0.68 -10.13 10.67
N ASP A 61 -0.58 -9.71 10.58
CA ASP A 61 -1.67 -10.55 10.11
C ASP A 61 -1.51 -10.63 8.59
N ASP A 62 -0.56 -11.46 8.15
CA ASP A 62 -0.66 -12.22 6.91
C ASP A 62 -1.89 -13.15 7.03
N GLU A 63 -3.08 -12.60 7.28
CA GLU A 63 -4.32 -13.30 7.03
C GLU A 63 -4.29 -13.64 5.55
N ASP A 64 -4.21 -14.94 5.28
CA ASP A 64 -4.27 -15.55 3.96
C ASP A 64 -5.57 -15.09 3.25
N GLU A 65 -5.61 -13.86 2.74
CA GLU A 65 -6.69 -13.39 1.90
C GLU A 65 -6.67 -14.26 0.65
N GLU A 66 -7.58 -15.23 0.60
CA GLU A 66 -7.72 -16.19 -0.49
C GLU A 66 -8.12 -15.43 -1.77
N PHE A 67 -7.12 -14.96 -2.51
CA PHE A 67 -7.33 -14.30 -3.79
C PHE A 67 -7.42 -15.35 -4.90
N ILE A 68 -8.33 -15.11 -5.85
CA ILE A 68 -8.48 -15.98 -7.02
C ILE A 68 -7.27 -15.76 -7.93
N GLU A 69 -6.45 -16.79 -8.09
CA GLU A 69 -5.34 -16.77 -9.04
C GLU A 69 -5.85 -16.96 -10.48
N ILE A 70 -5.52 -16.04 -11.38
CA ILE A 70 -6.03 -16.02 -12.76
C ILE A 70 -4.83 -16.05 -13.72
N ASP A 71 -4.73 -17.07 -14.57
CA ASP A 71 -3.68 -17.11 -15.59
C ASP A 71 -3.97 -16.08 -16.70
N SER A 72 -3.22 -14.97 -16.68
CA SER A 72 -3.36 -13.86 -17.63
C SER A 72 -2.45 -13.97 -18.85
N LYS A 73 -1.66 -15.05 -18.99
CA LYS A 73 -0.77 -15.27 -20.15
C LYS A 73 -1.46 -15.18 -21.52
N PRO A 74 -2.72 -15.63 -21.71
CA PRO A 74 -3.43 -15.44 -22.99
C PRO A 74 -3.54 -13.98 -23.44
N LEU A 75 -3.39 -13.01 -22.53
CA LEU A 75 -3.48 -11.59 -22.84
C LEU A 75 -2.21 -11.02 -23.48
N ASN A 76 -1.08 -11.75 -23.48
CA ASN A 76 0.20 -11.26 -24.00
C ASN A 76 0.14 -10.99 -25.51
N ASP A 77 -0.59 -11.83 -26.25
CA ASP A 77 -0.76 -11.75 -27.70
C ASP A 77 -1.64 -10.58 -28.15
N ILE A 78 -2.35 -9.94 -27.22
CA ILE A 78 -3.26 -8.84 -27.52
C ILE A 78 -2.46 -7.53 -27.61
N PRO A 79 -2.41 -6.85 -28.77
CA PRO A 79 -1.61 -5.64 -28.96
C PRO A 79 -2.24 -4.40 -28.29
N GLY A 80 -1.47 -3.30 -28.24
CA GLY A 80 -1.92 -2.01 -27.69
C GLY A 80 -1.28 -1.62 -26.36
N GLU A 81 -1.85 -0.65 -25.67
CA GLU A 81 -1.40 -0.25 -24.34
C GLU A 81 -2.03 -1.10 -23.23
N CYS A 82 -1.31 -1.29 -22.13
CA CYS A 82 -1.82 -1.92 -20.93
C CYS A 82 -2.15 -0.86 -19.89
N ARG A 83 -3.19 -1.09 -19.10
CA ARG A 83 -3.66 -0.18 -18.04
C ARG A 83 -4.06 -1.00 -16.82
N LEU A 84 -4.22 -0.31 -15.70
CA LEU A 84 -4.86 -0.82 -14.50
C LEU A 84 -6.15 -0.01 -14.28
N ALA A 85 -7.28 -0.66 -14.08
CA ALA A 85 -8.52 0.02 -13.71
C ALA A 85 -8.79 -0.12 -12.20
N LEU A 86 -9.24 0.97 -11.58
CA LEU A 86 -9.58 1.05 -10.16
C LEU A 86 -11.05 1.49 -10.06
N VAL A 87 -11.94 0.57 -9.73
CA VAL A 87 -13.37 0.81 -9.67
C VAL A 87 -13.78 1.07 -8.22
N VAL A 88 -14.19 2.29 -7.93
CA VAL A 88 -14.57 2.76 -6.58
C VAL A 88 -16.07 2.61 -6.38
N ARG A 89 -16.48 2.05 -5.24
CA ARG A 89 -17.88 2.08 -4.79
C ARG A 89 -18.25 3.46 -4.25
N THR A 90 -19.09 4.18 -4.98
CA THR A 90 -19.53 5.53 -4.57
C THR A 90 -20.70 5.53 -3.60
N ASP A 91 -21.43 4.43 -3.49
CA ASP A 91 -22.55 4.24 -2.55
C ASP A 91 -22.10 4.28 -1.08
N LEU A 92 -20.83 3.98 -0.82
CA LEU A 92 -20.24 3.97 0.53
C LEU A 92 -19.96 5.37 1.10
N GLY A 93 -20.12 6.44 0.31
CA GLY A 93 -19.91 7.82 0.79
C GLY A 93 -18.50 8.11 1.30
N MET A 94 -17.49 7.36 0.85
CA MET A 94 -16.10 7.51 1.30
C MET A 94 -15.56 8.93 1.08
N GLN A 95 -14.80 9.43 2.05
CA GLN A 95 -14.08 10.69 1.90
C GLN A 95 -12.91 10.55 0.91
N LYS A 96 -12.54 11.66 0.24
CA LYS A 96 -11.49 11.68 -0.80
C LYS A 96 -10.16 11.05 -0.35
N GLY A 97 -9.73 11.31 0.88
CA GLY A 97 -8.49 10.75 1.43
C GLY A 97 -8.54 9.22 1.54
N LYS A 98 -9.66 8.69 2.03
CA LYS A 98 -9.87 7.23 2.13
C LYS A 98 -9.91 6.58 0.76
N ILE A 99 -10.56 7.21 -0.22
CA ILE A 99 -10.62 6.68 -1.59
C ILE A 99 -9.24 6.61 -2.22
N ALA A 100 -8.41 7.64 -2.02
CA ALA A 100 -7.04 7.63 -2.50
C ALA A 100 -6.24 6.47 -1.88
N ALA A 101 -6.35 6.27 -0.57
CA ALA A 101 -5.69 5.16 0.14
C ALA A 101 -6.15 3.79 -0.40
N GLN A 102 -7.45 3.55 -0.52
CA GLN A 102 -7.97 2.27 -1.04
C GLN A 102 -7.61 2.03 -2.51
N CYS A 103 -7.56 3.08 -3.34
CA CYS A 103 -7.04 2.98 -4.70
C CYS A 103 -5.55 2.60 -4.73
N CYS A 104 -4.75 3.13 -3.82
CA CYS A 104 -3.34 2.74 -3.68
C CYS A 104 -3.20 1.28 -3.25
N HIS A 105 -3.99 0.84 -2.26
CA HIS A 105 -4.02 -0.56 -1.83
C HIS A 105 -4.38 -1.50 -2.99
N ALA A 106 -5.47 -1.23 -3.70
CA ALA A 106 -5.87 -2.02 -4.87
C ALA A 106 -4.76 -2.10 -5.92
N ALA A 107 -4.08 -0.98 -6.19
CA ALA A 107 -3.00 -0.94 -7.18
C ALA A 107 -1.77 -1.76 -6.77
N VAL A 108 -1.37 -1.67 -5.50
CA VAL A 108 -0.25 -2.44 -4.97
C VAL A 108 -0.59 -3.93 -4.92
N ALA A 109 -1.82 -4.29 -4.51
CA ALA A 109 -2.27 -5.67 -4.49
C ALA A 109 -2.28 -6.30 -5.89
N CYS A 110 -2.81 -5.59 -6.90
CA CYS A 110 -2.78 -6.05 -8.29
C CYS A 110 -1.34 -6.25 -8.81
N TYR A 111 -0.42 -5.34 -8.44
CA TYR A 111 1.00 -5.48 -8.77
C TYR A 111 1.62 -6.71 -8.10
N ARG A 112 1.40 -6.90 -6.78
CA ARG A 112 1.92 -8.06 -6.03
C ARG A 112 1.44 -9.36 -6.68
N LEU A 113 0.15 -9.45 -6.96
CA LEU A 113 -0.50 -10.63 -7.55
C LEU A 113 0.12 -11.01 -8.91
N ILE A 114 0.28 -10.08 -9.85
CA ILE A 114 0.88 -10.38 -11.17
C ILE A 114 2.40 -10.59 -11.13
N SER A 115 3.08 -10.06 -10.11
CA SER A 115 4.54 -10.14 -9.95
C SER A 115 5.02 -11.39 -9.20
N ASN A 116 4.12 -12.08 -8.49
CA ASN A 116 4.47 -13.22 -7.66
C ASN A 116 4.80 -14.46 -8.51
N SER A 117 6.08 -14.83 -8.58
CA SER A 117 6.56 -15.97 -9.40
C SER A 117 6.03 -17.34 -9.00
N THR A 118 5.43 -17.48 -7.82
CA THR A 118 4.86 -18.76 -7.34
C THR A 118 3.37 -18.88 -7.57
N SER A 119 2.71 -17.82 -8.05
CA SER A 119 1.26 -17.76 -8.27
C SER A 119 0.90 -18.07 -9.72
N ASP A 120 -0.25 -18.69 -9.97
CA ASP A 120 -0.78 -18.86 -11.32
C ASP A 120 -1.05 -17.51 -12.01
N ALA A 121 -1.22 -16.45 -11.23
CA ALA A 121 -1.38 -15.09 -11.72
C ALA A 121 -0.10 -14.44 -12.25
N TYR A 122 1.06 -15.11 -12.11
CA TYR A 122 2.35 -14.61 -12.56
C TYR A 122 2.39 -14.33 -14.06
N ASN A 123 2.61 -13.07 -14.42
CA ASN A 123 2.78 -12.67 -15.81
C ASN A 123 3.76 -11.49 -15.96
N PRO A 124 5.08 -11.77 -15.98
CA PRO A 124 6.10 -10.73 -16.03
C PRO A 124 6.10 -9.96 -17.35
N GLU A 125 5.66 -10.57 -18.45
CA GLU A 125 5.60 -9.91 -19.76
C GLU A 125 4.53 -8.81 -19.78
N LEU A 126 3.31 -9.15 -19.37
CA LEU A 126 2.20 -8.19 -19.28
C LEU A 126 2.48 -7.10 -18.25
N LEU A 127 3.05 -7.48 -17.09
CA LEU A 127 3.48 -6.55 -16.07
C LEU A 127 4.52 -5.55 -16.63
N ASN A 128 5.59 -6.04 -17.25
CA ASN A 128 6.64 -5.20 -17.82
C ASN A 128 6.09 -4.25 -18.89
N ARG A 129 5.17 -4.72 -19.74
CA ARG A 129 4.51 -3.88 -20.74
C ARG A 129 3.76 -2.71 -20.11
N TRP A 130 3.10 -2.92 -18.99
CA TRP A 130 2.45 -1.84 -18.23
C TRP A 130 3.48 -0.90 -17.57
N LEU A 131 4.50 -1.45 -16.90
CA LEU A 131 5.55 -0.68 -16.22
C LEU A 131 6.31 0.24 -17.18
N PHE A 132 6.78 -0.27 -18.33
CA PHE A 132 7.54 0.50 -19.31
C PHE A 132 6.71 1.52 -20.10
N LYS A 133 5.37 1.47 -20.00
CA LYS A 133 4.45 2.41 -20.64
C LYS A 133 3.85 3.42 -19.65
N GLY A 134 4.52 3.65 -18.53
CA GLY A 134 4.14 4.68 -17.57
C GLY A 134 3.04 4.23 -16.60
N GLN A 135 2.82 2.92 -16.47
CA GLN A 135 2.02 2.31 -15.41
C GLN A 135 0.64 2.97 -15.24
N ALA A 136 -0.03 3.20 -16.38
CA ALA A 136 -1.28 3.95 -16.49
C ALA A 136 -2.39 3.34 -15.61
N LYS A 137 -3.07 4.19 -14.85
CA LYS A 137 -4.19 3.83 -13.97
C LYS A 137 -5.39 4.67 -14.35
N ILE A 138 -6.57 4.07 -14.39
CA ILE A 138 -7.84 4.76 -14.61
C ILE A 138 -8.77 4.52 -13.42
N THR A 139 -9.27 5.59 -12.81
CA THR A 139 -10.21 5.50 -11.70
C THR A 139 -11.63 5.68 -12.22
N LEU A 140 -12.48 4.69 -11.92
CA LEU A 140 -13.86 4.58 -12.36
C LEU A 140 -14.77 4.44 -11.14
N LYS A 141 -16.08 4.54 -11.35
CA LYS A 141 -17.07 4.34 -10.28
C LYS A 141 -18.15 3.34 -10.64
N CYS A 142 -18.58 2.62 -9.61
CA CYS A 142 -19.78 1.78 -9.57
C CYS A 142 -20.64 2.21 -8.37
N ASN A 143 -21.94 1.91 -8.41
CA ASN A 143 -22.90 2.40 -7.43
C ASN A 143 -23.43 1.30 -6.48
N SER A 144 -22.88 0.09 -6.53
CA SER A 144 -23.30 -1.02 -5.67
C SER A 144 -22.26 -2.14 -5.60
N MET A 145 -22.39 -3.01 -4.60
CA MET A 145 -21.63 -4.26 -4.51
C MET A 145 -21.97 -5.21 -5.66
N ASP A 146 -23.26 -5.37 -6.00
CA ASP A 146 -23.68 -6.24 -7.11
C ASP A 146 -23.02 -5.85 -8.45
N GLU A 147 -22.91 -4.54 -8.74
CA GLU A 147 -22.21 -4.06 -9.93
C GLU A 147 -20.72 -4.39 -9.89
N MET A 148 -20.08 -4.26 -8.72
CA MET A 148 -18.68 -4.64 -8.51
C MET A 148 -18.46 -6.15 -8.71
N ASP A 149 -19.33 -6.99 -8.16
CA ASP A 149 -19.26 -8.45 -8.29
C ASP A 149 -19.42 -8.90 -9.75
N LEU A 150 -20.31 -8.25 -10.49
CA LEU A 150 -20.46 -8.48 -11.94
C LEU A 150 -19.19 -8.10 -12.71
N LEU A 151 -18.54 -7.00 -12.36
CA LEU A 151 -17.27 -6.58 -12.98
C LEU A 151 -16.15 -7.56 -12.66
N PHE A 152 -16.08 -8.03 -11.42
CA PHE A 152 -15.13 -9.06 -10.98
C PHE A 152 -15.33 -10.37 -11.77
N ALA A 153 -16.57 -10.86 -11.86
CA ALA A 153 -16.89 -12.07 -12.62
C ALA A 153 -16.52 -11.94 -14.11
N LYS A 154 -16.77 -10.77 -14.73
CA LYS A 154 -16.32 -10.48 -16.10
C LYS A 154 -14.80 -10.54 -16.22
N ALA A 155 -14.07 -9.97 -15.28
CA ALA A 155 -12.60 -9.99 -15.28
C ALA A 155 -12.06 -11.42 -15.24
N VAL A 156 -12.60 -12.26 -14.34
CA VAL A 156 -12.28 -13.69 -14.27
C VAL A 156 -12.54 -14.39 -15.61
N SER A 157 -13.70 -14.14 -16.23
CA SER A 157 -14.06 -14.76 -17.53
C SER A 157 -13.17 -14.33 -18.71
N LEU A 158 -12.45 -13.22 -18.57
CA LEU A 158 -11.57 -12.64 -19.58
C LEU A 158 -10.08 -12.75 -19.22
N ASN A 159 -9.73 -13.62 -18.26
CA ASN A 159 -8.35 -13.85 -17.81
C ASN A 159 -7.66 -12.58 -17.29
N VAL A 160 -8.42 -11.65 -16.73
CA VAL A 160 -7.89 -10.42 -16.13
C VAL A 160 -7.75 -10.60 -14.63
N ASN A 161 -6.52 -10.49 -14.13
CA ASN A 161 -6.22 -10.41 -12.70
C ASN A 161 -7.08 -9.34 -12.02
N ALA A 162 -7.64 -9.68 -10.87
CA ALA A 162 -8.53 -8.78 -10.13
C ALA A 162 -8.29 -8.90 -8.62
N TYR A 163 -8.50 -7.80 -7.90
CA TYR A 163 -8.37 -7.76 -6.45
C TYR A 163 -9.41 -6.82 -5.83
N VAL A 164 -10.09 -7.26 -4.77
CA VAL A 164 -11.10 -6.47 -4.08
C VAL A 164 -10.55 -6.03 -2.73
N VAL A 165 -10.45 -4.72 -2.52
CA VAL A 165 -10.03 -4.15 -1.25
C VAL A 165 -11.21 -4.11 -0.29
N HIS A 166 -11.08 -4.76 0.86
CA HIS A 166 -12.03 -4.67 1.95
C HIS A 166 -11.58 -3.62 2.97
N ASP A 167 -12.53 -2.91 3.57
CA ASP A 167 -12.22 -2.00 4.66
C ASP A 167 -11.99 -2.79 5.95
N ALA A 168 -10.81 -2.66 6.57
CA ALA A 168 -10.46 -3.30 7.84
C ALA A 168 -11.25 -2.77 9.06
N GLY A 169 -12.33 -2.01 8.86
CA GLY A 169 -13.20 -1.54 9.93
C GLY A 169 -12.64 -0.40 10.80
N ARG A 170 -11.48 0.18 10.46
CA ARG A 170 -10.92 1.34 11.19
C ARG A 170 -11.57 2.69 10.81
N THR A 171 -12.72 2.69 10.13
CA THR A 171 -13.43 3.91 9.67
C THR A 171 -14.96 3.83 9.77
N GLN A 172 -15.67 4.87 9.29
CA GLN A 172 -17.14 5.04 9.34
C GLN A 172 -17.96 4.08 8.45
N ILE A 173 -17.33 3.10 7.79
CA ILE A 173 -18.00 2.10 6.94
C ILE A 173 -18.06 0.78 7.70
N GLU A 174 -19.10 -0.02 7.47
CA GLU A 174 -19.21 -1.35 8.07
C GLU A 174 -17.95 -2.17 7.77
N ALA A 175 -17.34 -2.73 8.81
CA ALA A 175 -16.13 -3.54 8.71
C ALA A 175 -16.33 -4.67 7.69
N GLY A 176 -15.32 -4.91 6.85
CA GLY A 176 -15.37 -5.92 5.79
C GLY A 176 -16.09 -5.48 4.50
N SER A 177 -16.51 -4.22 4.38
CA SER A 177 -17.11 -3.74 3.14
C SER A 177 -16.11 -3.73 1.99
N ALA A 178 -16.44 -4.35 0.86
CA ALA A 178 -15.71 -4.20 -0.40
C ALA A 178 -15.75 -2.74 -0.87
N THR A 179 -14.60 -2.10 -1.05
CA THR A 179 -14.49 -0.66 -1.32
C THR A 179 -14.02 -0.33 -2.74
N VAL A 180 -12.94 -0.97 -3.19
CA VAL A 180 -12.31 -0.72 -4.48
C VAL A 180 -11.95 -2.05 -5.13
N LEU A 181 -12.34 -2.19 -6.41
CA LEU A 181 -11.96 -3.32 -7.26
C LEU A 181 -10.80 -2.88 -8.17
N GLY A 182 -9.64 -3.50 -8.02
CA GLY A 182 -8.53 -3.39 -8.94
C GLY A 182 -8.64 -4.42 -10.06
N LEU A 183 -8.39 -4.00 -11.30
CA LEU A 183 -8.44 -4.84 -12.50
C LEU A 183 -7.18 -4.65 -13.35
N GLY A 184 -6.48 -5.75 -13.60
CA GLY A 184 -5.27 -5.81 -14.42
C GLY A 184 -3.97 -5.82 -13.59
N PRO A 185 -2.83 -5.37 -14.17
CA PRO A 185 -2.72 -4.73 -15.49
C PRO A 185 -3.18 -5.61 -16.65
N ALA A 186 -3.87 -5.03 -17.63
CA ALA A 186 -4.37 -5.76 -18.79
C ALA A 186 -4.43 -4.86 -20.06
N PRO A 187 -4.48 -5.44 -21.27
CA PRO A 187 -4.63 -4.68 -22.50
C PRO A 187 -5.90 -3.82 -22.46
N LYS A 188 -5.81 -2.57 -22.91
CA LYS A 188 -6.94 -1.63 -22.89
C LYS A 188 -8.20 -2.21 -23.53
N SER A 189 -8.08 -2.88 -24.67
CA SER A 189 -9.21 -3.48 -25.40
C SER A 189 -9.95 -4.55 -24.60
N ILE A 190 -9.27 -5.23 -23.68
CA ILE A 190 -9.89 -6.21 -22.77
C ILE A 190 -10.50 -5.49 -21.57
N LEU A 191 -9.80 -4.53 -20.97
CA LEU A 191 -10.35 -3.74 -19.86
C LEU A 191 -11.61 -2.97 -20.26
N ASP A 192 -11.68 -2.44 -21.48
CA ASP A 192 -12.86 -1.72 -21.98
C ASP A 192 -14.08 -2.65 -22.12
N GLN A 193 -13.90 -3.96 -22.35
CA GLN A 193 -15.02 -4.92 -22.36
C GLN A 193 -15.63 -5.13 -20.96
N ILE A 194 -14.83 -4.93 -19.92
CA ILE A 194 -15.27 -5.02 -18.53
C ILE A 194 -15.85 -3.68 -18.08
N THR A 195 -15.15 -2.59 -18.38
CA THR A 195 -15.33 -1.28 -17.73
C THR A 195 -15.82 -0.16 -18.64
N GLY A 196 -16.06 -0.42 -19.93
CA GLY A 196 -16.33 0.61 -20.95
C GLY A 196 -17.59 1.46 -20.70
N ASP A 197 -18.57 0.90 -19.99
CA ASP A 197 -19.81 1.61 -19.64
C ASP A 197 -19.70 2.41 -18.32
N LEU A 198 -18.60 2.24 -17.58
CA LEU A 198 -18.39 2.93 -16.32
C LEU A 198 -17.96 4.38 -16.54
N LYS A 199 -18.38 5.24 -15.60
CA LYS A 199 -17.99 6.65 -15.59
C LYS A 199 -16.67 6.82 -14.83
N LEU A 200 -15.91 7.85 -15.21
CA LEU A 200 -14.80 8.33 -14.38
C LEU A 200 -15.30 8.71 -12.98
N TYR A 201 -14.50 8.40 -11.96
CA TYR A 201 -14.80 8.71 -10.56
C TYR A 201 -14.98 10.22 -10.36
#